data_AF-A0A662CNN4-F1
#
_entry.id   AF-A0A662CNN4-F1
#
_cell.length_a   1.000
_cell.length_b   1.000
_cell.length_c   1.000
_cell.angle_alpha   90.00
_cell.angle_beta   90.00
_cell.angle_gamma   90.00
#
_symmetry.space_group_name_H-M   'P 1'
#
loop_
_entity.id
_entity.type
_entity.pdbx_description
1 polymer ?
#
loop_
_entity_poly.entity_id
_entity_poly.type
_entity_poly.pdbx_seq_one_letter_code
_entity_poly.pdbx_strand_id
1 'polypeptide(L)' 'MKKLIVLVVLMLTATITINAQEWVGLFNGENLKGWEKLDGSAEYRVENGEVIGVS' A
#
# COMPACT_ATOMS: atom_id res chain seq x y z
N MET A 1 -15.24 35.66 -20.95
CA MET A 1 -15.65 34.95 -19.72
C MET A 1 -15.96 33.47 -19.95
N LYS A 2 -16.80 33.08 -20.92
CA LYS A 2 -17.12 31.66 -21.21
C LYS A 2 -15.89 30.78 -21.51
N LYS A 3 -14.92 31.29 -22.28
CA LYS A 3 -13.67 30.57 -22.62
C LYS A 3 -12.78 30.30 -21.39
N LEU A 4 -12.78 31.22 -20.42
CA LEU A 4 -12.02 31.08 -19.17
C LEU A 4 -12.67 30.02 -18.27
N ILE A 5 -14.00 30.00 -18.20
CA ILE A 5 -14.77 28.99 -17.47
C ILE A 5 -14.50 27.59 -18.03
N VAL A 6 -14.49 27.44 -19.37
CA VAL A 6 -14.17 26.17 -20.03
C VAL A 6 -12.74 25.71 -19.72
N LEU A 7 -11.77 26.62 -19.71
CA LEU A 7 -10.37 26.29 -19.40
C LEU A 7 -10.19 25.82 -17.95
N VAL A 8 -10.88 26.46 -17.01
CA VAL A 8 -10.86 26.09 -15.59
C VAL A 8 -11.49 24.72 -15.38
N VAL A 9 -12.64 24.44 -16.00
CA VAL A 9 -13.29 23.12 -15.93
C VAL A 9 -12.38 22.01 -16.48
N LEU A 10 -11.68 22.28 -17.60
CA LEU A 10 -10.75 21.32 -18.20
C LEU A 10 -9.55 21.00 -17.30
N MET A 11 -9.01 21.99 -16.59
CA MET A 11 -7.93 21.79 -15.63
C MET A 11 -8.37 21.01 -14.39
N LEU A 12 -9.62 21.17 -13.93
CA LEU A 12 -10.14 20.39 -12.79
C LEU A 12 -10.32 18.90 -13.11
N THR A 13 -10.53 18.52 -14.37
CA THR A 13 -10.71 17.11 -14.77
C THR A 13 -9.40 16.36 -15.03
N ALA A 14 -8.26 17.05 -15.04
CA ALA A 14 -6.97 16.49 -15.46
C ALA A 14 -6.27 15.61 -14.41
N THR A 15 -6.85 15.44 -13.21
CA THR A 15 -6.18 14.75 -12.08
C THR A 15 -6.68 13.33 -11.83
N ILE A 16 -7.35 12.68 -12.78
CA ILE A 16 -7.71 11.27 -12.61
C ILE A 16 -6.46 10.42 -12.81
N THR A 17 -5.71 10.19 -11.72
CA THR A 17 -4.60 9.25 -11.70
C THR A 17 -5.16 7.84 -11.86
N ILE A 18 -4.96 7.24 -13.04
CA ILE A 18 -5.22 5.83 -13.27
C ILE A 18 -4.12 5.05 -12.55
N ASN A 19 -4.39 4.59 -11.32
CA ASN A 19 -3.51 3.62 -10.68
C ASN A 19 -3.66 2.29 -11.44
N ALA A 20 -2.65 1.94 -12.23
CA ALA A 20 -2.65 0.73 -13.05
C ALA A 20 -2.53 -0.57 -12.23
N GLN A 21 -2.17 -0.45 -10.95
CA GLN A 21 -1.93 -1.60 -10.07
C GLN A 21 -2.76 -1.46 -8.79
N GLU A 22 -3.58 -2.49 -8.51
CA GLU A 22 -4.17 -2.68 -7.20
C GLU A 22 -3.10 -3.25 -6.26
N TRP A 23 -2.76 -2.50 -5.23
CA TRP A 23 -1.85 -2.99 -4.19
C TRP A 23 -2.63 -3.86 -3.21
N VAL A 24 -2.06 -5.02 -2.87
CA VAL A 24 -2.56 -5.88 -1.79
C VAL A 24 -1.56 -5.88 -0.64
N GLY A 25 -2.07 -5.66 0.57
CA GLY A 25 -1.27 -5.77 1.78
C GLY A 25 -0.91 -7.22 2.06
N LEU A 26 0.38 -7.55 2.06
CA LEU A 26 0.88 -8.89 2.38
C LEU A 26 0.98 -9.16 3.89
N PHE A 27 1.16 -8.09 4.67
CA PHE A 27 1.23 -8.13 6.13
C PHE A 27 0.13 -7.26 6.71
N ASN A 28 -0.53 -7.75 7.75
CA ASN A 28 -1.67 -7.09 8.39
C ASN A 28 -1.28 -6.11 9.50
N GLY A 29 0.00 -6.00 9.85
CA GLY A 29 0.47 -5.11 10.93
C GLY A 29 0.31 -5.66 12.35
N GLU A 30 -0.29 -6.85 12.51
CA GLU A 30 -0.70 -7.36 13.82
C GLU A 30 -0.10 -8.74 14.13
N ASN A 31 -0.02 -9.63 13.13
CA ASN A 31 0.39 -11.02 13.33
C ASN A 31 0.81 -11.70 12.02
N LEU A 32 1.42 -12.88 12.14
CA LEU A 32 1.93 -13.67 11.00
C LEU A 32 0.84 -14.54 10.34
N LYS A 33 -0.45 -14.15 10.41
CA LYS A 33 -1.52 -14.95 9.78
C LYS A 33 -1.31 -14.99 8.26
N GLY A 34 -1.29 -16.21 7.71
CA GLY A 34 -1.01 -16.45 6.29
C GLY A 34 0.47 -16.53 5.93
N TRP A 35 1.36 -16.40 6.92
CA TRP A 35 2.79 -16.60 6.76
C TRP A 35 3.20 -17.96 7.34
N GLU A 36 4.08 -18.67 6.64
CA GLU A 36 4.63 -19.95 7.05
C GLU A 36 6.16 -19.89 6.95
N LYS A 37 6.83 -20.42 7.97
CA LYS A 37 8.30 -20.53 7.97
C LYS A 37 8.68 -21.79 7.19
N LEU A 38 9.23 -21.60 5.99
CA LEU A 38 9.62 -22.71 5.11
C LEU A 38 11.00 -23.29 5.43
N ASP A 39 11.93 -22.49 5.97
CA ASP A 39 13.28 -22.91 6.31
C ASP A 39 13.92 -22.00 7.40
N GLY A 40 15.11 -22.37 7.88
CA GLY A 40 15.91 -21.65 8.86
C GLY A 40 15.53 -21.93 10.31
N SER A 41 16.33 -21.43 11.26
CA SER A 41 16.09 -21.58 12.70
C SER A 41 15.57 -20.32 13.39
N ALA A 42 15.65 -19.16 12.73
CA ALA A 42 15.23 -17.87 13.31
C ALA A 42 13.78 -17.89 13.82
N GLU A 43 13.56 -17.29 14.98
CA GLU A 43 12.22 -17.05 15.50
C GLU A 43 11.69 -15.72 14.93
N TYR A 44 10.41 -15.68 14.60
CA TYR A 44 9.76 -14.46 14.10
C TYR A 44 8.62 -14.06 15.03
N ARG A 45 8.53 -12.77 15.32
CA ARG A 45 7.47 -12.16 16.12
C ARG A 45 7.06 -10.81 15.55
N VAL A 46 5.88 -10.32 15.93
CA VAL A 46 5.43 -8.97 15.57
C VAL A 46 5.61 -8.05 16.77
N GLU A 47 6.34 -6.96 16.59
CA GLU A 47 6.53 -5.91 17.60
C GLU A 47 6.36 -4.54 16.94
N ASN A 48 5.60 -3.64 17.58
CA ASN A 48 5.34 -2.28 17.10
C ASN A 48 4.84 -2.18 15.65
N GLY A 49 4.11 -3.20 15.17
CA GLY A 49 3.60 -3.24 13.80
C GLY A 49 4.62 -3.70 12.76
N GLU A 50 5.73 -4.32 13.18
CA GLU A 50 6.80 -4.80 12.32
C GLU A 50 7.10 -6.28 12.57
N VAL A 51 7.52 -7.00 11.53
CA VAL A 51 8.01 -8.37 11.66
C VAL A 51 9.47 -8.35 12.06
N ILE A 52 9.78 -8.91 13.23
CA ILE A 52 11.13 -8.99 13.78
C ILE A 52 11.63 -10.43 13.69
N GLY A 53 12.82 -10.63 13.12
CA GLY A 53 13.56 -11.88 13.17
C GLY A 53 14.57 -11.88 14.31
N VAL A 54 14.56 -12.92 15.13
CA VAL A 54 15.50 -13.11 16.26
C VAL A 54 16.47 -14.23 15.89
N SER A 55 17.77 -13.95 16.02
CA SER A 55 18.90 -14.86 15.76
C SER A 55 19.49 -15.40 17.06
#